data_AF-A0A3B9AK67-F1
#
_entry.id   AF-A0A3B9AK67-F1
#
_cell.length_a   1.000
_cell.length_b   1.000
_cell.length_c   1.000
_cell.angle_alpha   90.00
_cell.angle_beta   90.00
_cell.angle_gamma   90.00
#
_symmetry.space_group_name_H-M   'P 1'
#
loop_
_entity.id
_entity.type
_entity.pdbx_description
1 polymer ?
#
loop_
_entity_poly.entity_id
_entity_poly.type
_entity_poly.pdbx_seq_one_letter_code
_entity_poly.pdbx_strand_id
1 'polypeptide(L)'
;MTITAAQIANYIGGTVEGDSNASVSRGAPIEAAQTGDFTFLDNPKYEDYAYSTKASILLVNNDFKPAKPLSPTLIRTADVRSSLAILLKIIDQANHANGAAISEKA
;
A
#
# COMPACT_ATOMS: atom_id res chain seq x y z
N MET A 1 -4.34 -3.22 -12.96
CA MET A 1 -3.48 -2.00 -13.03
C MET A 1 -2.51 -2.01 -11.85
N THR A 2 -1.36 -1.35 -11.93
CA THR A 2 -0.46 -1.14 -10.77
C THR A 2 -0.40 0.33 -10.39
N ILE A 3 -0.14 0.62 -9.12
CA ILE A 3 -0.02 1.98 -8.56
C ILE A 3 1.30 2.06 -7.80
N THR A 4 2.06 3.14 -8.00
CA THR A 4 3.37 3.33 -7.35
C THR A 4 3.26 3.89 -5.94
N ALA A 5 4.30 3.72 -5.13
CA ALA A 5 4.37 4.27 -3.79
C ALA A 5 4.20 5.79 -3.77
N ALA A 6 4.82 6.50 -4.72
CA ALA A 6 4.65 7.95 -4.89
C ALA A 6 3.18 8.33 -5.15
N GLN A 7 2.49 7.60 -6.03
CA GLN A 7 1.08 7.84 -6.31
C GLN A 7 0.22 7.60 -5.07
N ILE A 8 0.44 6.48 -4.37
CA ILE A 8 -0.30 6.15 -3.14
C ILE A 8 -0.12 7.26 -2.11
N ALA A 9 1.11 7.69 -1.85
CA ALA A 9 1.42 8.77 -0.92
C ALA A 9 0.68 10.06 -1.28
N ASN A 10 0.68 10.46 -2.56
CA ASN A 10 -0.07 11.63 -3.03
C ASN A 10 -1.58 11.51 -2.78
N TYR A 11 -2.16 10.34 -3.01
CA TYR A 11 -3.59 10.12 -2.84
C TYR A 11 -4.04 10.15 -1.38
N ILE A 12 -3.23 9.61 -0.47
CA ILE A 12 -3.58 9.49 0.95
C ILE A 12 -3.01 10.62 1.81
N GLY A 13 -2.25 11.54 1.22
CA GLY A 13 -1.53 12.59 1.95
C GLY A 13 -0.39 12.04 2.82
N GLY A 14 0.23 10.95 2.39
CA GLY A 14 1.32 10.28 3.10
C GLY A 14 2.71 10.67 2.59
N THR A 15 3.75 10.11 3.21
CA THR A 15 5.15 10.27 2.78
C THR A 15 5.79 8.92 2.48
N VAL A 16 6.63 8.87 1.45
CA VAL A 16 7.35 7.65 1.07
C VAL A 16 8.71 7.60 1.75
N GLU A 17 9.06 6.44 2.30
CA GLU A 17 10.40 6.11 2.79
C GLU A 17 10.83 4.80 2.11
N GLY A 18 11.86 4.88 1.25
CA GLY A 18 12.32 3.78 0.39
C GLY A 18 12.16 4.08 -1.10
N ASP A 19 11.76 3.09 -1.89
CA ASP A 19 11.63 3.20 -3.34
C ASP A 19 10.27 3.78 -3.76
N SER A 20 10.26 5.03 -4.20
CA SER A 20 9.06 5.72 -4.71
C SER A 20 8.44 5.06 -5.95
N ASN A 21 9.19 4.24 -6.68
CA ASN A 21 8.74 3.51 -7.86
C ASN A 21 8.19 2.12 -7.55
N ALA A 22 8.31 1.64 -6.30
CA ALA A 22 7.70 0.38 -5.88
C ALA A 22 6.21 0.39 -6.23
N SER A 23 5.74 -0.65 -6.91
CA SER A 23 4.38 -0.69 -7.45
C SER A 23 3.59 -1.87 -6.93
N VAL A 24 2.30 -1.65 -6.70
CA VAL A 24 1.38 -2.66 -6.16
C VAL A 24 0.10 -2.75 -6.98
N SER A 25 -0.54 -3.90 -6.95
CA SER A 25 -1.79 -4.16 -7.69
C SER A 25 -2.99 -4.47 -6.81
N ARG A 26 -2.76 -4.97 -5.59
CA ARG A 26 -3.80 -5.38 -4.65
C ARG A 26 -3.31 -5.36 -3.20
N GLY A 27 -4.25 -5.41 -2.27
CA GLY A 27 -3.98 -5.55 -0.84
C GLY A 27 -3.94 -7.02 -0.42
N ALA A 28 -3.09 -7.34 0.55
CA ALA A 28 -3.02 -8.65 1.16
C ALA A 28 -2.78 -8.55 2.68
N PRO A 29 -3.23 -9.54 3.48
CA PRO A 29 -2.82 -9.67 4.88
C PRO A 29 -1.29 -9.69 5.01
N ILE A 30 -0.74 -9.05 6.05
CA ILE A 30 0.72 -8.85 6.21
C ILE A 30 1.50 -10.16 6.22
N GLU A 31 0.86 -11.25 6.68
CA GLU A 31 1.41 -12.61 6.76
C GLU A 31 1.44 -13.33 5.40
N ALA A 32 0.54 -12.97 4.49
CA ALA A 32 0.37 -13.63 3.19
C ALA A 32 0.87 -12.78 2.01
N ALA A 33 1.11 -11.49 2.23
CA ALA A 33 1.51 -10.54 1.21
C ALA A 33 2.79 -10.98 0.47
N GLN A 34 2.77 -10.83 -0.84
CA GLN A 34 3.88 -11.13 -1.75
C GLN A 34 4.37 -9.86 -2.46
N THR A 35 5.45 -10.00 -3.23
CA THR A 35 5.93 -8.93 -4.10
C THR A 35 4.81 -8.46 -5.03
N GLY A 36 4.58 -7.15 -5.11
CA GLY A 36 3.48 -6.53 -5.85
C GLY A 36 2.18 -6.37 -5.06
N ASP A 37 2.14 -6.83 -3.81
CA ASP A 37 1.06 -6.55 -2.87
C ASP A 37 1.42 -5.37 -1.96
N PHE A 38 0.41 -4.62 -1.52
CA PHE A 38 0.54 -3.74 -0.36
C PHE A 38 -0.11 -4.36 0.87
N THR A 39 0.39 -3.97 2.04
CA THR A 39 -0.23 -4.32 3.32
C THR A 39 -0.13 -3.14 4.29
N PHE A 40 -0.63 -3.29 5.51
CA PHE A 40 -0.63 -2.22 6.50
C PHE A 40 -0.29 -2.74 7.89
N LEU A 41 0.27 -1.84 8.71
CA LEU A 41 0.55 -2.06 10.12
C LEU A 41 0.04 -0.84 10.90
N ASP A 42 -1.16 -0.96 11.45
CA ASP A 42 -1.78 0.07 12.31
C ASP A 42 -1.44 -0.14 13.78
N ASN A 43 -1.28 -1.40 14.22
CA ASN A 43 -1.01 -1.73 15.61
C ASN A 43 0.43 -2.24 15.79
N PRO A 44 1.27 -1.56 16.61
CA PRO A 44 2.66 -1.94 16.88
C PRO A 44 2.85 -3.37 17.37
N LYS A 45 1.83 -3.99 17.99
CA LYS A 45 1.92 -5.40 18.45
C LYS A 45 2.16 -6.41 17.32
N TYR A 46 1.96 -5.99 16.06
CA TYR A 46 2.18 -6.81 14.88
C TYR A 46 3.48 -6.46 14.13
N GLU A 47 4.35 -5.65 14.73
CA GLU A 47 5.62 -5.23 14.13
C GLU A 47 6.49 -6.42 13.69
N ASP A 48 6.44 -7.55 14.39
CA ASP A 48 7.17 -8.77 14.01
C ASP A 48 6.85 -9.24 12.58
N TYR A 49 5.62 -9.01 12.11
CA TYR A 49 5.23 -9.34 10.74
C TYR A 49 5.84 -8.40 9.70
N ALA A 50 6.17 -7.16 10.07
CA ALA A 50 6.83 -6.22 9.16
C ALA A 50 8.23 -6.73 8.75
N TYR A 51 8.89 -7.54 9.57
CA TYR A 51 10.20 -8.12 9.28
C TYR A 51 10.15 -9.38 8.42
N SER A 52 9.00 -10.06 8.36
CA SER A 52 8.83 -11.32 7.62
C SER A 52 7.94 -11.19 6.38
N THR A 53 7.20 -10.09 6.25
CA THR A 53 6.35 -9.82 5.09
C THR A 53 7.15 -9.70 3.80
N LYS A 54 6.55 -10.14 2.69
CA LYS A 54 7.10 -9.96 1.34
C LYS A 54 6.35 -8.88 0.55
N ALA A 55 5.49 -8.10 1.20
CA ALA A 55 4.82 -6.97 0.59
C ALA A 55 5.85 -6.02 -0.04
N SER A 56 5.50 -5.41 -1.17
CA SER A 56 6.34 -4.36 -1.76
C SER A 56 6.18 -3.02 -1.04
N ILE A 57 4.98 -2.76 -0.52
CA ILE A 57 4.64 -1.53 0.19
C ILE A 57 3.97 -1.87 1.53
N LEU A 58 4.40 -1.20 2.59
CA LEU A 58 3.81 -1.29 3.93
C LEU A 58 3.30 0.08 4.37
N LEU A 59 1.99 0.18 4.61
CA LEU A 59 1.35 1.38 5.14
C LEU A 59 1.50 1.42 6.67
N VAL A 60 2.00 2.53 7.22
CA VAL A 60 2.27 2.67 8.66
C VAL A 60 1.85 4.04 9.18
N ASN A 61 1.62 4.16 10.49
CA ASN A 61 1.41 5.46 11.13
C ASN A 61 2.71 6.27 11.15
N ASN A 62 2.60 7.60 11.16
CA ASN A 62 3.74 8.52 11.19
C ASN A 62 4.67 8.30 12.39
N ASP A 63 4.13 7.84 13.51
CA ASP A 63 4.85 7.58 14.76
C ASP A 63 5.48 6.17 14.84
N PHE A 64 5.26 5.32 13.83
CA PHE A 64 5.84 3.99 13.79
C PHE A 64 7.36 4.05 13.70
N LYS A 65 8.04 3.44 14.68
CA LYS A 65 9.50 3.41 14.81
C LYS A 65 9.97 1.95 14.75
N PRO A 66 10.37 1.45 13.57
CA PRO A 66 10.80 0.07 13.45
C PRO A 66 12.08 -0.17 14.26
N ALA A 67 12.10 -1.22 15.06
CA ALA A 67 13.27 -1.62 15.83
C ALA A 67 14.40 -2.20 14.96
N LYS A 68 14.08 -2.70 13.77
CA LYS A 68 15.04 -3.31 12.82
C LYS A 68 14.82 -2.76 11.41
N PRO A 69 15.80 -2.90 10.50
CA PRO A 69 15.61 -2.57 9.09
C PRO A 69 14.43 -3.33 8.50
N LEU A 70 13.67 -2.65 7.64
CA LEU A 70 12.53 -3.20 6.93
C LEU A 70 12.86 -3.37 5.44
N SER A 71 12.38 -4.46 4.86
CA SER A 71 12.46 -4.75 3.43
C SER A 71 11.47 -3.95 2.56
N PRO A 72 10.18 -3.76 2.94
CA PRO A 72 9.23 -3.05 2.08
C PRO A 72 9.50 -1.55 2.03
N THR A 73 9.03 -0.90 0.97
CA THR A 73 8.89 0.56 0.95
C THR A 73 7.79 0.96 1.93
N LEU A 74 8.06 1.95 2.77
CA LEU A 74 7.07 2.45 3.73
C LEU A 74 6.31 3.63 3.14
N ILE A 75 5.01 3.66 3.41
CA ILE A 75 4.22 4.86 3.25
C ILE A 75 3.66 5.24 4.62
N ARG A 76 4.11 6.38 5.12
CA ARG A 76 3.71 6.92 6.42
C ARG A 76 2.49 7.81 6.25
N THR A 77 1.51 7.64 7.13
CA THR A 77 0.28 8.43 7.13
C THR A 77 -0.14 8.79 8.55
N ALA A 78 -0.97 9.81 8.69
CA ALA A 78 -1.56 10.19 9.98
C ALA A 78 -2.62 9.18 10.47
N ASP A 79 -3.28 8.47 9.55
CA ASP A 79 -4.30 7.45 9.88
C ASP A 79 -4.27 6.32 8.84
N VAL A 80 -3.74 5.17 9.26
CA VAL A 80 -3.62 3.97 8.40
C VAL A 80 -4.98 3.47 7.92
N ARG A 81 -6.03 3.52 8.75
CA ARG A 81 -7.35 2.96 8.40
C ARG A 81 -8.05 3.83 7.36
N SER A 82 -8.02 5.13 7.57
CA SER A 82 -8.58 6.11 6.63
C SER A 82 -7.84 6.04 5.29
N SER A 83 -6.50 5.95 5.32
CA SER A 83 -5.70 5.77 4.10
C SER A 83 -5.97 4.44 3.39
N LEU A 84 -6.19 3.35 4.12
CA LEU A 84 -6.56 2.06 3.54
C LEU A 84 -7.89 2.15 2.78
N ALA A 85 -8.90 2.80 3.35
CA ALA A 85 -10.19 3.00 2.69
C ALA A 85 -10.05 3.80 1.38
N ILE A 86 -9.22 4.86 1.38
CA ILE A 86 -8.91 5.64 0.19
C ILE A 86 -8.19 4.78 -0.86
N LEU A 87 -7.18 4.01 -0.45
CA LEU A 87 -6.39 3.18 -1.36
C LEU A 87 -7.22 2.07 -2.03
N LEU A 88 -8.11 1.41 -1.26
CA LEU A 88 -9.03 0.40 -1.81
C LEU A 88 -9.96 1.02 -2.85
N LYS A 89 -10.50 2.22 -2.59
CA LYS A 89 -11.34 2.95 -3.55
C LYS A 89 -10.59 3.27 -4.84
N ILE A 90 -9.33 3.69 -4.75
CA ILE A 90 -8.52 4.04 -5.93
C ILE A 90 -8.21 2.81 -6.77
N ILE A 91 -7.87 1.69 -6.12
CA ILE A 91 -7.60 0.43 -6.82
C ILE A 91 -8.87 -0.09 -7.50
N ASP A 92 -10.01 0.02 -6.83
CA ASP A 92 -11.31 -0.32 -7.40
C ASP A 92 -11.63 0.54 -8.64
N GLN A 93 -11.49 1.86 -8.53
CA GLN A 93 -11.68 2.80 -9.65
C GLN A 93 -10.72 2.54 -10.80
N ALA A 94 -9.45 2.25 -10.50
CA ALA A 94 -8.44 1.88 -11.48
C ALA A 94 -8.79 0.59 -12.24
N ASN A 95 -9.43 -0.37 -11.57
CA ASN A 95 -9.87 -1.60 -12.21
C ASN A 95 -11.14 -1.39 -13.05
N HIS A 96 -12.07 -0.54 -12.60
CA HIS A 96 -13.29 -0.21 -13.33
C HIS A 96 -13.08 0.72 -14.53
N ALA A 97 -12.17 1.70 -14.42
CA ALA A 97 -11.83 2.62 -15.52
C ALA A 97 -11.21 1.89 -16.72
N ASN A 98 -10.49 0.78 -16.48
CA ASN A 98 -9.97 -0.08 -17.54
C ASN A 98 -11.03 -1.02 -18.15
N GLY A 99 -12.15 -1.26 -17.45
CA GLY A 99 -13.27 -2.08 -17.96
C GLY A 99 -14.27 -1.27 -18.81
N ALA A 100 -14.43 0.03 -18.56
CA ALA A 100 -15.35 0.88 -19.33
C ALA A 100 -14.88 1.15 -20.77
N ALA A 101 -13.57 1.11 -21.04
CA ALA A 101 -13.02 1.37 -22.37
C ALA A 101 -13.29 0.26 -23.41
N ILE A 102 -13.77 -0.92 -23.00
CA ILE A 102 -14.06 -2.07 -23.89
C ILE A 102 -15.55 -2.31 -24.13
N SER A 103 -16.45 -1.51 -23.54
CA SER A 103 -17.91 -1.72 -23.66
C SER A 103 -18.66 -0.55 -24.32
N GLU A 104 -18.02 0.16 -25.25
CA GLU A 104 -18.68 1.22 -26.05
C GLU A 104 -18.53 1.02 -27.56
N LYS A 105 -18.13 -0.18 -28.00
CA LYS A 105 -18.21 -0.63 -29.40
C LYS A 105 -18.79 -2.05 -29.47
N ALA A 106 -20.11 -2.15 -29.35
CA ALA A 106 -20.90 -3.27 -29.86
C ALA A 106 -22.22 -2.71 -30.41
#